data_AF-A0A3A8J3X3-F1
#
_entry.id   AF-A0A3A8J3X3-F1
#
_cell.length_a   1.000
_cell.length_b   1.000
_cell.length_c   1.000
_cell.angle_alpha   90.00
_cell.angle_beta   90.00
_cell.angle_gamma   90.00
#
_symmetry.space_group_name_H-M   'P 1'
#
loop_
_entity.id
_entity.type
_entity.pdbx_description
1 polymer ?
#
loop_
_entity_poly.entity_id
_entity_poly.type
_entity_poly.pdbx_seq_one_letter_code
_entity_poly.pdbx_strand_id
1 'polypeptide(L)'
;MSSLPTEDSDLVRWLRAEREARGLARIELSASLKHQGELLDDTLLFTAPDGALTFGSLPEAPRAQVQGLMRRHHASAPGLGDITLSIVCDAHAAPRIRMTDSATREHDAKEQARAEAHFDSRKYGRALAQRVAELLDAGADLSITVDPREGVSRALWRSAEGTYAQGLRYLQGDSKPKRTFASREEFSHWLAEQSDESLAKEDFPDDPRRWGVATFNREFFARKTGRRS
;
A
#
# COMPACT_ATOMS: atom_id res chain seq x y z
N MET A 1 28.23 -9.92 1.05
CA MET A 1 27.38 -10.02 2.25
C MET A 1 26.70 -8.66 2.42
N SER A 2 25.36 -8.61 2.35
CA SER A 2 24.60 -7.36 2.45
C SER A 2 24.73 -6.80 3.87
N SER A 3 25.47 -5.71 4.04
CA SER A 3 25.69 -5.05 5.34
C SER A 3 24.56 -4.08 5.66
N LEU A 4 23.31 -4.53 5.57
CA LEU A 4 22.18 -3.77 6.09
C LEU A 4 22.29 -3.71 7.62
N PRO A 5 22.03 -2.55 8.25
CA PRO A 5 21.94 -2.50 9.70
C PRO A 5 20.79 -3.41 10.14
N THR A 6 21.04 -4.26 11.14
CA THR A 6 20.01 -5.09 11.76
C THR A 6 19.26 -4.27 12.81
N GLU A 7 18.17 -4.83 13.35
CA GLU A 7 17.42 -4.21 14.45
C GLU A 7 18.29 -3.89 15.68
N ASP A 8 19.40 -4.62 15.83
CA ASP A 8 20.38 -4.46 16.89
C ASP A 8 21.46 -3.40 16.62
N SER A 9 21.41 -2.73 15.48
CA SER A 9 22.37 -1.66 15.19
C SER A 9 22.20 -0.48 16.15
N ASP A 10 23.31 0.11 16.56
CA ASP A 10 23.32 1.27 17.48
C ASP A 10 22.50 2.44 16.94
N LEU A 11 22.44 2.59 15.61
CA LEU A 11 21.58 3.56 14.93
C LEU A 11 20.08 3.32 15.17
N VAL A 12 19.62 2.08 15.06
CA VAL A 12 18.21 1.72 15.29
C VAL A 12 17.85 1.84 16.77
N ARG A 13 18.76 1.45 17.67
CA ARG A 13 18.59 1.64 19.11
C ARG A 13 18.49 3.13 19.46
N TRP A 14 19.36 3.95 18.87
CA TRP A 14 19.31 5.41 19.05
C TRP A 14 17.99 6.00 18.56
N LEU A 15 17.53 5.64 17.34
CA LEU A 15 16.24 6.12 16.81
C LEU A 15 15.06 5.73 17.72
N ARG A 16 15.02 4.50 18.23
CA ARG A 16 13.97 4.06 19.17
C ARG A 16 14.02 4.85 20.49
N ALA A 17 15.20 5.04 21.06
CA ALA A 17 15.37 5.83 22.28
C ALA A 17 14.97 7.29 22.08
N GLU A 18 15.34 7.90 20.95
CA GLU A 18 14.98 9.28 20.61
C GLU A 18 13.45 9.43 20.43
N ARG A 19 12.80 8.46 19.78
CA ARG A 19 11.34 8.39 19.66
C ARG A 19 10.66 8.37 21.02
N GLU A 20 11.15 7.51 21.92
CA GLU A 20 10.58 7.34 23.27
C GLU A 20 10.80 8.58 24.13
N ALA A 21 12.01 9.14 24.14
CA ALA A 21 12.34 10.34 24.88
C ALA A 21 11.48 11.55 24.49
N ARG A 22 11.09 11.63 23.21
CA ARG A 22 10.24 12.70 22.68
C ARG A 22 8.74 12.38 22.68
N GLY A 23 8.34 11.19 23.12
CA GLY A 23 6.94 10.77 23.10
C GLY A 23 6.33 10.67 21.69
N LEU A 24 7.13 10.32 20.68
CA LEU A 24 6.71 10.29 19.28
C LEU A 24 5.98 8.99 18.93
N ALA A 25 4.99 9.09 18.04
CA ALA A 25 4.35 7.93 17.44
C ALA A 25 5.28 7.25 16.43
N ARG A 26 6.06 8.03 15.69
CA ARG A 26 7.01 7.55 14.69
C ARG A 26 8.21 8.49 14.56
N ILE A 27 9.37 7.90 14.31
CA ILE A 27 10.55 8.60 13.81
C ILE A 27 11.05 7.89 12.55
N GLU A 28 11.44 8.66 11.54
CA GLU A 28 11.98 8.16 10.28
C GLU A 28 13.28 8.86 9.94
N LEU A 29 14.31 8.07 9.66
CA LEU A 29 15.54 8.54 9.05
C LEU A 29 15.48 8.28 7.55
N SER A 30 15.66 9.33 6.76
CA SER A 30 15.95 9.26 5.33
C SER A 30 17.35 9.81 5.09
N ALA A 31 18.27 8.97 4.61
CA ALA A 31 19.61 9.38 4.25
C ALA A 31 19.92 9.03 2.80
N SER A 32 20.50 9.94 2.03
CA SER A 32 20.93 9.70 0.65
C SER A 32 22.42 10.00 0.50
N LEU A 33 23.14 9.11 -0.18
CA LEU A 33 24.55 9.25 -0.49
C LEU A 33 24.68 9.43 -2.01
N LYS A 34 24.99 10.65 -2.45
CA LYS A 34 25.16 11.03 -3.85
C LYS A 34 26.64 11.19 -4.22
N HIS A 35 26.93 11.00 -5.50
CA HIS A 35 28.23 11.26 -6.15
C HIS A 35 29.47 10.64 -5.47
N GLN A 36 29.95 9.50 -5.96
CA GLN A 36 31.20 8.85 -5.51
C GLN A 36 31.37 8.69 -3.98
N GLY A 37 30.29 8.76 -3.20
CA GLY A 37 30.30 8.65 -1.74
C GLY A 37 30.59 9.94 -0.96
N GLU A 38 30.47 11.11 -1.59
CA GLU A 38 30.85 12.40 -1.01
C GLU A 38 29.70 13.17 -0.37
N LEU A 39 28.51 13.18 -0.98
CA LEU A 39 27.39 13.99 -0.49
C LEU A 39 26.39 13.13 0.29
N LEU A 40 26.33 13.32 1.61
CA LEU A 40 25.27 12.75 2.45
C LEU A 40 24.21 13.81 2.75
N ASP A 41 22.97 13.53 2.39
CA ASP A 41 21.81 14.25 2.90
C ASP A 41 21.11 13.37 3.93
N ASP A 42 20.94 13.85 5.17
CA ASP A 42 20.26 13.13 6.24
C ASP A 42 19.11 13.97 6.82
N THR A 43 17.92 13.41 6.76
CA THR A 43 16.70 14.02 7.29
C THR A 43 16.05 13.08 8.30
N LEU A 44 15.68 13.64 9.45
CA LEU A 44 14.79 13.01 10.41
C LEU A 44 13.39 13.60 10.24
N LEU A 45 12.39 12.72 10.12
CA LEU A 45 10.98 13.06 10.19
C LEU A 45 10.43 12.52 11.51
N PHE A 46 9.83 13.40 12.31
CA PHE A 46 9.19 13.07 13.56
C PHE A 46 7.68 13.20 13.40
N THR A 47 6.93 12.18 13.81
CA THR A 47 5.46 12.19 13.84
C THR A 47 4.98 12.12 15.29
N ALA A 48 4.28 13.18 15.72
CA ALA A 48 3.63 13.22 17.02
C ALA A 48 2.40 12.29 17.05
N PRO A 49 1.87 11.94 18.24
CA PRO A 49 0.68 11.08 18.38
C PRO A 49 -0.59 11.59 17.70
N ASP A 50 -0.71 12.90 17.51
CA ASP A 50 -1.81 13.56 16.80
C ASP A 50 -1.61 13.63 15.27
N GLY A 51 -0.48 13.12 14.78
CA GLY A 51 -0.11 13.14 13.36
C GLY A 51 0.67 14.38 12.92
N ALA A 52 0.98 15.32 13.81
CA ALA A 52 1.79 16.49 13.45
C ALA A 52 3.22 16.08 13.04
N LEU A 53 3.72 16.68 11.96
CA LEU A 53 5.03 16.37 11.38
C LEU A 53 6.04 17.47 11.68
N THR A 54 7.23 17.09 12.14
CA THR A 54 8.38 17.99 12.29
C THR A 54 9.63 17.37 11.71
N PHE A 55 10.56 18.21 11.27
CA PHE A 55 11.79 17.79 10.60
C PHE A 55 13.00 18.12 11.45
N GLY A 56 14.03 17.29 11.37
CA GLY A 56 15.32 17.51 11.99
C GLY A 56 16.44 16.87 11.18
N SER A 57 17.65 16.92 11.74
CA SER A 57 18.84 16.32 11.14
C SER A 57 19.49 15.39 12.15
N LEU A 58 20.29 14.44 11.68
CA LEU A 58 21.03 13.56 12.58
C LEU A 58 22.07 14.33 13.40
N PRO A 59 22.23 14.02 14.69
CA PRO A 59 23.41 14.41 15.44
C PRO A 59 24.69 13.79 14.83
N GLU A 60 25.85 14.38 15.14
CA GLU A 60 27.13 14.05 14.50
C GLU A 60 27.53 12.56 14.63
N ALA A 61 27.38 11.98 15.82
CA ALA A 61 27.73 10.58 16.07
C ALA A 61 26.90 9.58 15.23
N PRO A 62 25.55 9.59 15.25
CA PRO A 62 24.76 8.72 14.38
C PRO A 62 24.91 9.08 12.89
N ARG A 63 25.15 10.35 12.54
CA ARG A 63 25.48 10.75 11.16
C ARG A 63 26.73 10.04 10.65
N ALA A 64 27.81 10.01 11.43
CA ALA A 64 29.05 9.32 11.05
C ALA A 64 28.84 7.81 10.84
N GLN A 65 27.98 7.18 11.67
CA GLN A 65 27.61 5.77 11.50
C GLN A 65 26.86 5.53 10.19
N VAL A 66 25.87 6.37 9.86
CA VAL A 66 25.12 6.32 8.60
C VAL A 66 26.05 6.50 7.41
N GLN A 67 26.94 7.49 7.47
CA GLN A 67 27.90 7.75 6.40
C GLN A 67 28.83 6.55 6.17
N GLY A 68 29.39 5.97 7.24
CA GLY A 68 30.25 4.81 7.17
C GLY A 68 29.53 3.55 6.65
N LEU A 69 28.27 3.38 7.03
CA LEU A 69 27.40 2.31 6.52
C LEU A 69 27.18 2.44 5.01
N MET A 70 26.71 3.61 4.57
CA MET A 70 26.38 3.84 3.16
C MET A 70 27.62 3.80 2.26
N ARG A 71 28.77 4.31 2.73
CA ARG A 71 30.04 4.21 2.01
C ARG A 71 30.54 2.78 1.86
N ARG A 72 30.45 1.95 2.91
CA ARG A 72 30.79 0.52 2.83
C ARG A 72 29.89 -0.20 1.82
N HIS A 73 28.61 0.12 1.82
CA HIS A 73 27.67 -0.44 0.84
C HIS A 73 28.04 -0.04 -0.58
N HIS A 74 28.30 1.25 -0.82
CA HIS A 74 28.76 1.78 -2.11
C HIS A 74 30.04 1.10 -2.59
N ALA A 75 31.04 0.95 -1.71
CA ALA A 75 32.32 0.32 -2.03
C ALA A 75 32.17 -1.18 -2.35
N SER A 76 31.20 -1.86 -1.73
CA SER A 76 30.94 -3.29 -1.99
C SER A 76 30.21 -3.57 -3.30
N ALA A 77 29.62 -2.54 -3.91
CA ALA A 77 28.88 -2.64 -5.16
C ALA A 77 29.09 -1.38 -6.02
N PRO A 78 30.32 -1.18 -6.56
CA PRO A 78 30.64 -0.04 -7.39
C PRO A 78 29.83 -0.08 -8.68
N GLY A 79 28.95 0.89 -8.88
CA GLY A 79 28.08 0.97 -10.07
C GLY A 79 26.58 1.16 -9.78
N LEU A 80 26.17 1.08 -8.51
CA LEU A 80 24.76 1.22 -8.11
C LEU A 80 24.22 2.67 -8.10
N GLY A 81 25.07 3.68 -8.36
CA GLY A 81 24.66 5.09 -8.36
C GLY A 81 24.35 5.61 -6.95
N ASP A 82 23.36 6.50 -6.84
CA ASP A 82 22.99 7.10 -5.57
C ASP A 82 22.31 6.08 -4.65
N ILE A 83 22.80 5.98 -3.42
CA ILE A 83 22.26 5.06 -2.41
C ILE A 83 21.35 5.83 -1.49
N THR A 84 20.29 5.20 -1.02
CA THR A 84 19.41 5.76 0.00
C THR A 84 19.06 4.74 1.05
N LEU A 85 19.13 5.18 2.29
CA LEU A 85 18.78 4.45 3.48
C LEU A 85 17.51 5.07 4.07
N SER A 86 16.49 4.24 4.31
CA SER A 86 15.30 4.58 5.07
C SER A 86 15.24 3.68 6.29
N ILE A 87 15.08 4.27 7.47
CA ILE A 87 14.82 3.55 8.72
C ILE A 87 13.60 4.17 9.38
N VAL A 88 12.54 3.38 9.54
CA VAL A 88 11.31 3.79 10.21
C VAL A 88 11.16 3.04 11.53
N CYS A 89 11.01 3.77 12.62
CA CYS A 89 10.70 3.22 13.94
C CYS A 89 9.33 3.73 14.38
N ASP A 90 8.34 2.83 14.35
CA ASP A 90 6.99 3.07 14.85
C ASP A 90 6.86 2.64 16.32
N ALA A 91 5.94 3.23 17.07
CA ALA A 91 5.73 2.92 18.49
C ALA A 91 5.29 1.48 18.77
N HIS A 92 4.65 0.83 17.79
CA HIS A 92 3.98 -0.46 17.97
C HIS A 92 4.41 -1.52 16.95
N ALA A 93 5.49 -1.28 16.21
CA ALA A 93 5.97 -2.20 15.19
C ALA A 93 7.50 -2.36 15.21
N ALA A 94 7.96 -3.46 14.61
CA ALA A 94 9.38 -3.66 14.36
C ALA A 94 9.90 -2.59 13.36
N PRO A 95 11.18 -2.19 13.48
CA PRO A 95 11.79 -1.15 12.66
C PRO A 95 11.87 -1.63 11.22
N ARG A 96 11.45 -0.77 10.30
CA ARG A 96 11.52 -1.05 8.87
C ARG A 96 12.79 -0.41 8.33
N ILE A 97 13.74 -1.23 7.94
CA ILE A 97 15.06 -0.82 7.44
C ILE A 97 15.14 -1.17 5.96
N ARG A 98 15.37 -0.16 5.13
CA ARG A 98 15.48 -0.33 3.68
C ARG A 98 16.67 0.44 3.15
N MET A 99 17.51 -0.23 2.37
CA MET A 99 18.54 0.43 1.57
C MET A 99 18.24 0.15 0.10
N THR A 100 18.15 1.21 -0.69
CA THR A 100 17.85 1.15 -2.13
C THR A 100 18.88 1.94 -2.89
N ASP A 101 19.28 1.44 -4.04
CA ASP A 101 20.09 2.15 -5.01
C ASP A 101 19.24 2.78 -6.13
N SER A 102 19.86 3.60 -6.97
CA SER A 102 19.19 4.26 -8.10
C SER A 102 18.57 3.27 -9.08
N ALA A 103 19.26 2.16 -9.39
CA ALA A 103 18.77 1.17 -10.35
C ALA A 103 17.49 0.46 -9.84
N THR A 104 17.48 0.09 -8.56
CA THR A 104 16.33 -0.51 -7.88
C THR A 104 15.19 0.49 -7.76
N ARG A 105 15.47 1.77 -7.45
CA ARG A 105 14.43 2.80 -7.41
C ARG A 105 13.81 3.09 -8.76
N GLU A 106 14.60 3.18 -9.82
CA GLU A 106 14.08 3.35 -11.18
C GLU A 106 13.25 2.14 -11.62
N HIS A 107 13.68 0.94 -11.26
CA HIS A 107 12.93 -0.27 -11.55
C HIS A 107 11.59 -0.30 -10.79
N ASP A 108 11.60 -0.08 -9.47
CA ASP A 108 10.40 -0.01 -8.64
C ASP A 108 9.46 1.11 -9.09
N ALA A 109 9.98 2.29 -9.45
CA ALA A 109 9.20 3.41 -9.95
C ALA A 109 8.58 3.09 -11.32
N LYS A 110 9.30 2.39 -12.20
CA LYS A 110 8.76 1.91 -13.48
C LYS A 110 7.69 0.83 -13.27
N GLU A 111 7.89 -0.09 -12.32
CA GLU A 111 6.88 -1.09 -11.96
C GLU A 111 5.61 -0.43 -11.41
N GLN A 112 5.77 0.54 -10.50
CA GLN A 112 4.66 1.31 -9.95
C GLN A 112 3.94 2.11 -11.02
N ALA A 113 4.66 2.89 -11.84
CA ALA A 113 4.05 3.66 -12.92
C ALA A 113 3.34 2.76 -13.95
N ARG A 114 3.89 1.57 -14.23
CA ARG A 114 3.23 0.59 -15.09
C ARG A 114 1.96 0.03 -14.46
N ALA A 115 1.98 -0.26 -13.16
CA ALA A 115 0.81 -0.73 -12.42
C ALA A 115 -0.29 0.36 -12.35
N GLU A 116 0.07 1.62 -12.13
CA GLU A 116 -0.86 2.76 -12.14
C GLU A 116 -1.48 2.98 -13.52
N ALA A 117 -0.67 2.89 -14.59
CA ALA A 117 -1.14 3.08 -15.96
C ALA A 117 -2.14 2.01 -16.44
N HIS A 118 -2.29 0.89 -15.73
CA HIS A 118 -3.18 -0.20 -16.13
C HIS A 118 -4.63 -0.03 -15.67
N PHE A 119 -4.92 0.85 -14.70
CA PHE A 119 -6.26 0.99 -14.14
C PHE A 119 -6.98 2.23 -14.65
N ASP A 120 -8.22 2.05 -15.14
CA ASP A 120 -9.08 3.15 -15.55
C ASP A 120 -9.59 3.90 -14.31
N SER A 121 -9.12 5.14 -14.15
CA SER A 121 -9.50 6.01 -13.03
C SER A 121 -10.89 6.65 -13.21
N ARG A 122 -11.52 6.52 -14.38
CA ARG A 122 -12.87 7.05 -14.60
C ARG A 122 -13.87 6.33 -13.71
N LYS A 123 -14.76 7.10 -13.09
CA LYS A 123 -15.87 6.58 -12.29
C LYS A 123 -16.75 5.64 -13.11
N TYR A 124 -17.34 4.63 -12.47
CA TYR A 124 -18.26 3.72 -13.14
C TYR A 124 -19.54 4.42 -13.58
N GLY A 125 -20.00 5.38 -12.79
CA GLY A 125 -21.21 6.14 -13.04
C GLY A 125 -22.49 5.37 -12.75
N ARG A 126 -23.59 6.12 -12.70
CA ARG A 126 -24.91 5.62 -12.24
C ARG A 126 -25.44 4.46 -13.07
N ALA A 127 -25.27 4.50 -14.39
CA ALA A 127 -25.84 3.49 -15.29
C ALA A 127 -25.24 2.09 -15.06
N LEU A 128 -23.94 1.99 -14.79
CA LEU A 128 -23.32 0.71 -14.45
C LEU A 128 -23.79 0.24 -13.07
N ALA A 129 -23.76 1.13 -12.09
CA ALA A 129 -24.11 0.80 -10.71
C ALA A 129 -25.57 0.30 -10.58
N GLN A 130 -26.50 0.94 -11.29
CA GLN A 130 -27.91 0.52 -11.33
C GLN A 130 -28.08 -0.89 -11.89
N ARG A 131 -27.38 -1.24 -12.98
CA ARG A 131 -27.43 -2.58 -13.58
C ARG A 131 -26.85 -3.65 -12.67
N VAL A 132 -25.75 -3.32 -11.99
CA VAL A 132 -25.19 -4.23 -10.98
C VAL A 132 -26.20 -4.46 -9.87
N ALA A 133 -26.84 -3.40 -9.36
CA ALA A 133 -27.89 -3.54 -8.35
C ALA A 133 -29.07 -4.39 -8.85
N GLU A 134 -29.50 -4.24 -10.10
CA GLU A 134 -30.57 -5.08 -10.71
C GLU A 134 -30.21 -6.56 -10.75
N LEU A 135 -28.94 -6.89 -11.05
CA LEU A 135 -28.48 -8.27 -10.98
C LEU A 135 -28.56 -8.81 -9.56
N LEU A 136 -28.12 -8.02 -8.57
CA LEU A 136 -28.19 -8.42 -7.15
C LEU A 136 -29.64 -8.56 -6.67
N ASP A 137 -30.55 -7.70 -7.15
CA ASP A 137 -31.99 -7.78 -6.88
C ASP A 137 -32.61 -9.07 -7.43
N ALA A 138 -32.13 -9.52 -8.59
CA ALA A 138 -32.52 -10.80 -9.19
C ALA A 138 -31.87 -12.02 -8.51
N GLY A 139 -31.11 -11.82 -7.43
CA GLY A 139 -30.47 -12.88 -6.66
C GLY A 139 -29.09 -13.28 -7.17
N ALA A 140 -28.46 -12.49 -8.05
CA ALA A 140 -27.10 -12.77 -8.49
C ALA A 140 -26.08 -12.57 -7.34
N ASP A 141 -25.10 -13.46 -7.28
CA ASP A 141 -23.88 -13.30 -6.49
C ASP A 141 -22.73 -13.01 -7.45
N LEU A 142 -22.16 -11.80 -7.36
CA LEU A 142 -21.06 -11.39 -8.22
C LEU A 142 -19.75 -11.61 -7.49
N SER A 143 -19.09 -12.72 -7.78
CA SER A 143 -17.86 -13.12 -7.11
C SER A 143 -16.65 -13.27 -8.06
N ILE A 144 -15.48 -12.98 -7.51
CA ILE A 144 -14.15 -13.22 -8.10
C ILE A 144 -13.34 -14.03 -7.10
N THR A 145 -12.81 -15.17 -7.54
CA THR A 145 -11.96 -16.01 -6.71
C THR A 145 -10.68 -15.26 -6.31
N VAL A 146 -10.44 -15.14 -5.01
CA VAL A 146 -9.22 -14.57 -4.43
C VAL A 146 -8.22 -15.68 -4.12
N ASP A 147 -8.69 -16.74 -3.46
CA ASP A 147 -7.90 -17.95 -3.20
C ASP A 147 -8.75 -19.20 -3.49
N PRO A 148 -8.44 -19.96 -4.56
CA PRO A 148 -9.19 -21.17 -4.90
C PRO A 148 -8.96 -22.33 -3.93
N ARG A 149 -7.84 -22.35 -3.18
CA ARG A 149 -7.52 -23.43 -2.24
C ARG A 149 -8.30 -23.27 -0.95
N GLU A 150 -8.42 -22.04 -0.47
CA GLU A 150 -9.21 -21.69 0.71
C GLU A 150 -10.68 -21.44 0.38
N GLY A 151 -11.03 -21.40 -0.91
CA GLY A 151 -12.37 -21.17 -1.39
C GLY A 151 -12.89 -19.78 -1.07
N VAL A 152 -11.99 -18.78 -1.09
CA VAL A 152 -12.28 -17.40 -0.75
C VAL A 152 -12.53 -16.61 -2.03
N SER A 153 -13.65 -15.92 -2.07
CA SER A 153 -14.02 -15.03 -3.16
C SER A 153 -14.32 -13.63 -2.65
N ARG A 154 -13.89 -12.61 -3.38
CA ARG A 154 -14.40 -11.26 -3.23
C ARG A 154 -15.76 -11.21 -3.90
N ALA A 155 -16.78 -10.70 -3.21
CA ALA A 155 -18.15 -10.76 -3.67
C ALA A 155 -18.91 -9.44 -3.47
N LEU A 156 -19.88 -9.21 -4.36
CA LEU A 156 -21.01 -8.31 -4.16
C LEU A 156 -22.27 -9.17 -4.10
N TRP A 157 -23.09 -8.98 -3.07
CA TRP A 157 -24.32 -9.74 -2.90
C TRP A 157 -25.41 -8.90 -2.23
N ARG A 158 -26.65 -9.38 -2.32
CA ARG A 158 -27.78 -8.90 -1.53
C ARG A 158 -28.21 -10.01 -0.56
N SER A 159 -28.36 -9.67 0.71
CA SER A 159 -28.84 -10.62 1.72
C SER A 159 -30.35 -10.84 1.60
N ALA A 160 -30.87 -11.86 2.29
CA ALA A 160 -32.31 -12.14 2.28
C ALA A 160 -33.14 -10.99 2.90
N GLU A 161 -32.55 -10.26 3.84
CA GLU A 161 -33.12 -9.08 4.49
C GLU A 161 -33.07 -7.83 3.60
N GLY A 162 -32.52 -7.95 2.39
CA GLY A 162 -32.45 -6.88 1.40
C GLY A 162 -31.26 -5.94 1.54
N THR A 163 -30.31 -6.24 2.43
CA THR A 163 -29.07 -5.47 2.62
C THR A 163 -28.07 -5.82 1.52
N TYR A 164 -27.47 -4.82 0.88
CA TYR A 164 -26.39 -5.05 -0.08
C TYR A 164 -25.05 -5.09 0.65
N ALA A 165 -24.12 -5.89 0.17
CA ALA A 165 -22.83 -6.03 0.81
C ALA A 165 -21.71 -6.20 -0.21
N GLN A 166 -20.54 -5.70 0.17
CA GLN A 166 -19.26 -5.93 -0.48
C GLN A 166 -18.30 -6.52 0.55
N GLY A 167 -17.57 -7.57 0.18
CA GLY A 167 -16.64 -8.23 1.10
C GLY A 167 -16.18 -9.58 0.59
N LEU A 168 -15.95 -10.51 1.53
CA LEU A 168 -15.50 -11.86 1.23
C LEU A 168 -16.64 -12.87 1.42
N ARG A 169 -16.72 -13.84 0.52
CA ARG A 169 -17.53 -15.05 0.65
C ARG A 169 -16.63 -16.28 0.64
N TYR A 170 -16.99 -17.24 1.47
CA TYR A 170 -16.29 -18.49 1.63
C TYR A 170 -17.14 -19.63 1.07
N LEU A 171 -16.51 -20.62 0.43
CA LEU A 171 -17.19 -21.80 -0.13
C LEU A 171 -18.02 -22.58 0.89
N GLN A 172 -17.70 -22.46 2.18
CA GLN A 172 -18.41 -23.10 3.29
C GLN A 172 -19.74 -22.40 3.65
N GLY A 173 -20.10 -21.32 2.98
CA GLY A 173 -21.34 -20.58 3.19
C GLY A 173 -21.20 -19.35 4.08
N ASP A 174 -20.05 -19.19 4.76
CA ASP A 174 -19.76 -18.00 5.54
C ASP A 174 -19.55 -16.77 4.65
N SER A 175 -19.86 -15.60 5.20
CA SER A 175 -19.59 -14.31 4.56
C SER A 175 -19.06 -13.31 5.56
N LYS A 176 -18.10 -12.49 5.12
CA LYS A 176 -17.52 -11.41 5.90
C LYS A 176 -17.69 -10.10 5.13
N PRO A 177 -18.76 -9.34 5.40
CA PRO A 177 -18.94 -8.04 4.76
C PRO A 177 -17.84 -7.08 5.23
N LYS A 178 -17.20 -6.41 4.27
CA LYS A 178 -16.31 -5.27 4.51
C LYS A 178 -17.13 -3.98 4.55
N ARG A 179 -18.17 -3.89 3.71
CA ARG A 179 -19.18 -2.83 3.72
C ARG A 179 -20.57 -3.41 3.53
N THR A 180 -21.54 -2.78 4.17
CA THR A 180 -22.97 -3.06 4.02
C THR A 180 -23.70 -1.78 3.68
N PHE A 181 -24.75 -1.88 2.87
CA PHE A 181 -25.59 -0.77 2.42
C PHE A 181 -27.04 -1.13 2.71
N ALA A 182 -27.75 -0.23 3.40
CA ALA A 182 -29.12 -0.49 3.84
C ALA A 182 -30.12 -0.45 2.68
N SER A 183 -29.75 0.22 1.59
CA SER A 183 -30.62 0.41 0.43
C SER A 183 -29.90 0.23 -0.90
N ARG A 184 -30.71 0.06 -1.94
CA ARG A 184 -30.26 0.00 -3.33
C ARG A 184 -29.59 1.30 -3.74
N GLU A 185 -30.14 2.42 -3.29
CA GLU A 185 -29.67 3.76 -3.59
C GLU A 185 -28.28 3.99 -3.00
N GLU A 186 -28.05 3.61 -1.75
CA GLU A 186 -26.74 3.71 -1.08
C GLU A 186 -25.67 2.87 -1.81
N PHE A 187 -26.00 1.61 -2.10
CA PHE A 187 -25.10 0.73 -2.85
C PHE A 187 -24.78 1.30 -4.23
N SER A 188 -25.81 1.74 -4.96
CA SER A 188 -25.65 2.27 -6.32
C SER A 188 -24.85 3.57 -6.32
N HIS A 189 -25.06 4.44 -5.34
CA HIS A 189 -24.28 5.66 -5.18
C HIS A 189 -22.81 5.34 -4.89
N TRP A 190 -22.54 4.43 -3.94
CA TRP A 190 -21.19 4.01 -3.64
C TRP A 190 -20.47 3.44 -4.86
N LEU A 191 -21.09 2.50 -5.57
CA LEU A 191 -20.48 1.85 -6.73
C LEU A 191 -20.29 2.82 -7.90
N ALA A 192 -21.22 3.76 -8.11
CA ALA A 192 -21.09 4.77 -9.16
C ALA A 192 -19.85 5.65 -9.00
N GLU A 193 -19.44 5.89 -7.74
CA GLU A 193 -18.26 6.69 -7.39
C GLU A 193 -16.94 5.90 -7.43
N GLN A 194 -17.00 4.57 -7.56
CA GLN A 194 -15.81 3.74 -7.72
C GLN A 194 -15.26 3.77 -9.15
N SER A 195 -14.00 3.37 -9.30
CA SER A 195 -13.30 3.16 -10.57
C SER A 195 -12.53 1.83 -10.51
N ASP A 196 -11.95 1.40 -11.64
CA ASP A 196 -11.08 0.22 -11.65
C ASP A 196 -9.89 0.44 -10.71
N GLU A 197 -9.37 1.67 -10.69
CA GLU A 197 -8.30 2.08 -9.80
C GLU A 197 -8.71 2.05 -8.33
N SER A 198 -9.86 2.64 -7.96
CA SER A 198 -10.26 2.71 -6.55
C SER A 198 -10.52 1.32 -5.95
N LEU A 199 -11.08 0.41 -6.74
CA LEU A 199 -11.29 -0.98 -6.32
C LEU A 199 -10.01 -1.83 -6.35
N ALA A 200 -9.08 -1.55 -7.27
CA ALA A 200 -7.79 -2.23 -7.34
C ALA A 200 -6.89 -1.94 -6.13
N LYS A 201 -6.95 -0.70 -5.63
CA LYS A 201 -6.13 -0.23 -4.50
C LYS A 201 -6.75 -0.49 -3.13
N GLU A 202 -8.01 -0.92 -3.06
CA GLU A 202 -8.82 -0.88 -1.84
C GLU A 202 -8.27 -1.68 -0.64
N ASP A 203 -7.58 -2.80 -0.88
CA ASP A 203 -7.03 -3.64 0.19
C ASP A 203 -5.58 -3.33 0.52
N PHE A 204 -4.83 -2.77 -0.44
CA PHE A 204 -3.39 -2.54 -0.34
C PHE A 204 -3.00 -1.18 -0.93
N PRO A 205 -3.50 -0.05 -0.42
CA PRO A 205 -3.30 1.26 -1.03
C PRO A 205 -1.82 1.65 -1.16
N ASP A 206 -0.95 1.08 -0.33
CA ASP A 206 0.48 1.39 -0.29
C ASP A 206 1.37 0.33 -0.97
N ASP A 207 0.79 -0.72 -1.57
CA ASP A 207 1.55 -1.80 -2.23
C ASP A 207 1.13 -1.98 -3.70
N PRO A 208 1.78 -1.27 -4.64
CA PRO A 208 1.49 -1.34 -6.06
C PRO A 208 1.57 -2.75 -6.67
N ARG A 209 2.39 -3.65 -6.09
CA ARG A 209 2.56 -5.03 -6.57
C ARG A 209 1.33 -5.88 -6.29
N ARG A 210 0.46 -5.45 -5.38
CA ARG A 210 -0.76 -6.15 -4.97
C ARG A 210 -2.03 -5.51 -5.51
N TRP A 211 -1.93 -4.39 -6.22
CA TRP A 211 -3.09 -3.74 -6.83
C TRP A 211 -3.72 -4.61 -7.91
N GLY A 212 -5.05 -4.61 -7.93
CA GLY A 212 -5.83 -5.29 -8.96
C GLY A 212 -5.90 -6.82 -8.82
N VAL A 213 -5.22 -7.41 -7.85
CA VAL A 213 -5.32 -8.84 -7.56
C VAL A 213 -6.76 -9.17 -7.15
N ALA A 214 -7.42 -10.03 -7.94
CA ALA A 214 -8.78 -10.51 -7.69
C ALA A 214 -9.81 -9.39 -7.40
N THR A 215 -9.72 -8.27 -8.13
CA THR A 215 -10.64 -7.13 -7.97
C THR A 215 -11.70 -7.05 -9.06
N PHE A 216 -12.80 -6.35 -8.76
CA PHE A 216 -13.79 -6.01 -9.77
C PHE A 216 -13.26 -4.88 -10.67
N ASN A 217 -13.53 -5.01 -11.96
CA ASN A 217 -13.23 -3.97 -12.93
C ASN A 217 -14.37 -3.84 -13.96
N ARG A 218 -14.28 -2.83 -14.82
CA ARG A 218 -15.27 -2.53 -15.84
C ARG A 218 -15.51 -3.71 -16.78
N GLU A 219 -14.47 -4.46 -17.14
CA GLU A 219 -14.57 -5.65 -17.99
C GLU A 219 -15.34 -6.79 -17.31
N PHE A 220 -15.13 -7.01 -16.01
CA PHE A 220 -15.92 -7.95 -15.22
C PHE A 220 -17.40 -7.55 -15.22
N PHE A 221 -17.70 -6.28 -14.91
CA PHE A 221 -19.08 -5.80 -14.90
C PHE A 221 -19.72 -5.85 -16.30
N ALA A 222 -18.98 -5.53 -17.36
CA ALA A 222 -19.42 -5.65 -18.75
C ALA A 222 -19.84 -7.10 -19.09
N ARG A 223 -19.02 -8.08 -18.72
CA ARG A 223 -19.32 -9.52 -18.88
C ARG A 223 -20.57 -9.95 -18.11
N LYS A 224 -20.75 -9.46 -16.88
CA LYS A 224 -21.89 -9.84 -16.03
C LYS A 224 -23.20 -9.11 -16.39
N THR A 225 -23.11 -7.87 -16.85
CA THR A 225 -24.28 -7.03 -17.21
C THR A 225 -24.66 -7.11 -18.70
N GLY A 226 -23.91 -7.87 -19.52
CA GLY A 226 -24.26 -8.15 -20.91
C GLY A 226 -23.98 -7.01 -21.91
N ARG A 227 -23.17 -5.99 -21.54
CA ARG A 227 -22.69 -4.98 -22.49
C ARG A 227 -21.27 -5.31 -22.92
N ARG A 228 -21.04 -5.52 -24.22
CA ARG A 228 -19.68 -5.37 -24.79
C ARG A 228 -19.34 -3.88 -24.76
N SER A 229 -18.19 -3.55 -24.18
CA SER A 229 -17.60 -2.20 -24.14
C SER A 229 -17.31 -1.68 -25.53
#